data_AF-A0A662KUZ6-F1
#
_entry.id   AF-A0A662KUZ6-F1
#
_cell.length_a   1.000
_cell.length_b   1.000
_cell.length_c   1.000
_cell.angle_alpha   90.00
_cell.angle_beta   90.00
_cell.angle_gamma   90.00
#
_symmetry.space_group_name_H-M   'P 1'
#
loop_
_entity.id
_entity.type
_entity.pdbx_description
1 polymer ?
#
loop_
_entity_poly.entity_id
_entity_poly.type
_entity_poly.pdbx_seq_one_letter_code
_entity_poly.pdbx_strand_id
1 'polypeptide(L)'
;MKLKKFTSLLFANEFLNDPEKVIKKVTVVPHDETEDAVYVLYEDTDEALTKEKEELNELDRVAQELERDEDYQLLRNTTQRELYLLTKYNIPSSTAKRVIELVNMRRILQG
;
A
#
# COMPACT_ATOMS: atom_id res chain seq x y z
N MET A 1 -8.20 -8.65 3.36
CA MET A 1 -8.84 -8.12 4.59
C MET A 1 -9.84 -9.10 5.19
N LYS A 2 -9.73 -9.35 6.50
CA LYS A 2 -10.54 -10.28 7.30
C LYS A 2 -11.11 -9.55 8.53
N LEU A 3 -12.32 -9.88 8.96
CA LEU A 3 -12.98 -9.29 10.13
C LEU A 3 -13.20 -10.36 11.20
N LYS A 4 -12.85 -10.08 12.45
CA LYS A 4 -13.05 -10.97 13.60
C LYS A 4 -13.69 -10.23 14.77
N LYS A 5 -14.70 -10.85 15.37
CA LYS A 5 -15.40 -10.35 16.57
C LYS A 5 -14.88 -11.09 17.79
N PHE A 6 -14.64 -10.35 18.87
CA PHE A 6 -14.33 -10.88 20.19
C PHE A 6 -15.34 -10.37 21.22
N THR A 7 -15.75 -11.23 22.15
CA THR A 7 -16.54 -10.87 23.34
C THR A 7 -15.69 -10.95 24.63
N SER A 8 -14.48 -11.50 24.54
CA SER A 8 -13.52 -11.57 25.63
C SER A 8 -12.32 -10.69 25.32
N LEU A 9 -12.01 -9.79 26.24
CA LEU A 9 -10.85 -8.91 26.16
C LEU A 9 -9.52 -9.68 26.19
N LEU A 10 -9.48 -10.84 26.87
CA LEU A 10 -8.28 -11.69 26.90
C LEU A 10 -7.94 -12.20 25.50
N PHE A 11 -8.91 -12.82 24.82
CA PHE A 11 -8.70 -13.34 23.46
C PHE A 11 -8.50 -12.23 22.42
N ALA A 12 -9.14 -11.07 22.62
CA ALA A 12 -8.88 -9.91 21.78
C ALA A 12 -7.43 -9.46 21.95
N ASN A 13 -6.92 -9.37 23.18
CA ASN A 13 -5.55 -8.96 23.43
C ASN A 13 -4.52 -9.96 22.89
N GLU A 14 -4.72 -11.26 23.06
CA GLU A 14 -3.85 -12.28 22.45
C GLU A 14 -3.80 -12.12 20.92
N PHE A 15 -4.96 -11.92 20.28
CA PHE A 15 -5.04 -11.74 18.84
C PHE A 15 -4.38 -10.45 18.33
N LEU A 16 -4.48 -9.36 19.09
CA LEU A 16 -3.86 -8.08 18.72
C LEU A 16 -2.33 -8.11 18.83
N ASN A 17 -1.78 -9.04 19.63
CA ASN A 17 -0.33 -9.22 19.79
C ASN A 17 0.24 -10.32 18.87
N ASP A 18 -0.58 -10.94 18.01
CA ASP A 18 -0.16 -11.97 17.08
C ASP A 18 0.70 -11.35 15.94
N PRO A 19 2.00 -11.70 15.83
CA PRO A 19 2.88 -11.15 14.81
C PRO A 19 2.54 -11.59 13.38
N GLU A 20 1.74 -12.66 13.24
CA GLU A 20 1.26 -13.12 11.93
C GLU A 20 0.06 -12.30 11.44
N LYS A 21 -0.36 -11.28 12.18
CA LYS A 21 -1.51 -10.43 11.86
C LYS A 21 -1.10 -8.96 11.76
N VAL A 22 -1.40 -8.36 10.62
CA VAL A 22 -1.36 -6.91 10.44
C VAL A 22 -2.72 -6.33 10.77
N ILE A 23 -2.84 -5.71 11.94
CA ILE A 23 -4.07 -5.06 12.38
C ILE A 23 -4.28 -3.75 11.61
N LYS A 24 -5.42 -3.63 10.92
CA LYS A 24 -5.78 -2.45 10.13
C LYS A 24 -6.69 -1.49 10.89
N LYS A 25 -7.67 -2.04 11.63
CA LYS A 25 -8.62 -1.25 12.41
C LYS A 25 -9.17 -2.06 13.57
N VAL A 26 -9.25 -1.42 14.74
CA VAL A 26 -9.97 -1.95 15.90
C VAL A 26 -11.18 -1.06 16.15
N THR A 27 -12.33 -1.65 16.46
CA THR A 27 -13.57 -0.94 16.78
C THR A 27 -14.20 -1.58 18.00
N VAL A 28 -14.28 -0.84 19.09
CA VAL A 28 -14.93 -1.28 20.32
C VAL A 28 -16.33 -0.71 20.33
N VAL A 29 -17.32 -1.57 20.55
CA VAL A 29 -18.72 -1.16 20.66
C VAL A 29 -19.17 -1.43 22.10
N PRO A 30 -19.19 -0.40 22.98
CA PRO A 30 -19.67 -0.53 24.35
C PRO A 30 -21.21 -0.52 24.36
N HIS A 31 -21.88 -1.44 25.06
CA HIS A 31 -23.36 -1.48 25.17
C HIS A 31 -23.86 -1.82 26.58
N ASP A 32 -25.03 -1.27 26.94
CA ASP A 32 -25.66 -1.31 28.28
C ASP A 32 -26.42 -2.62 28.60
N GLU A 33 -26.70 -3.52 27.64
CA GLU A 33 -27.57 -4.70 27.87
C GLU A 33 -27.00 -6.07 27.43
N THR A 34 -25.93 -6.12 26.61
CA THR A 34 -25.21 -7.36 26.28
C THR A 34 -23.70 -7.09 26.16
N GLU A 35 -22.89 -8.10 26.50
CA GLU A 35 -21.43 -8.04 26.69
C GLU A 35 -20.67 -7.22 25.63
N ASP A 36 -19.68 -6.43 26.08
CA ASP A 36 -18.81 -5.63 25.23
C ASP A 36 -18.19 -6.44 24.08
N ALA A 37 -18.21 -5.88 22.87
CA ALA A 37 -17.68 -6.53 21.67
C ALA A 37 -16.54 -5.74 21.02
N VAL A 38 -15.48 -6.46 20.64
CA VAL A 38 -14.32 -5.93 19.93
C VAL A 38 -14.28 -6.42 18.48
N TYR A 39 -14.43 -5.45 17.60
CA TYR A 39 -14.21 -5.39 16.15
C TYR A 39 -12.75 -5.42 15.72
N VAL A 40 -12.18 -6.48 15.12
CA VAL A 40 -10.81 -6.42 14.58
C VAL A 40 -10.79 -6.72 13.07
N LEU A 41 -10.36 -5.73 12.29
CA LEU A 41 -10.11 -5.83 10.86
C LEU A 41 -8.59 -6.02 10.65
N TYR A 42 -8.19 -7.12 10.03
CA TYR A 42 -6.79 -7.52 9.90
C TYR A 42 -6.49 -8.18 8.55
N GLU A 43 -5.21 -8.39 8.28
CA GLU A 43 -4.68 -9.21 7.19
C GLU A 43 -3.59 -10.13 7.75
N ASP A 44 -3.37 -11.29 7.13
CA ASP A 44 -2.22 -12.12 7.51
C ASP A 44 -0.94 -11.45 7.02
N THR A 45 0.11 -11.49 7.84
CA THR A 45 1.38 -10.79 7.55
C THR A 45 1.98 -11.25 6.23
N ASP A 46 1.99 -12.54 5.94
CA ASP A 46 2.52 -13.07 4.68
C ASP A 46 1.71 -12.63 3.46
N GLU A 47 0.37 -12.59 3.57
CA GLU A 47 -0.51 -12.09 2.52
C GLU A 47 -0.24 -10.60 2.26
N ALA A 48 -0.11 -9.80 3.33
CA ALA A 48 0.16 -8.36 3.25
C ALA A 48 1.54 -8.08 2.63
N LEU A 49 2.57 -8.79 3.07
CA LEU A 49 3.93 -8.65 2.55
C LEU A 49 4.04 -9.10 1.10
N THR A 50 3.36 -10.18 0.72
CA THR A 50 3.34 -10.66 -0.67
C THR A 50 2.73 -9.61 -1.58
N LYS A 51 1.58 -9.05 -1.19
CA LYS A 51 0.92 -7.99 -1.95
C LYS A 51 1.78 -6.73 -2.06
N GLU A 52 2.38 -6.29 -0.95
CA GLU A 52 3.28 -5.12 -0.97
C GLU A 52 4.50 -5.35 -1.86
N LYS A 53 5.08 -6.56 -1.84
CA LYS A 53 6.18 -6.94 -2.72
C LYS A 53 5.78 -6.92 -4.19
N GLU A 54 4.60 -7.42 -4.53
CA GLU A 54 4.07 -7.37 -5.90
C GLU A 54 3.85 -5.92 -6.37
N GLU A 55 3.26 -5.08 -5.53
CA GLU A 55 3.07 -3.65 -5.82
C GLU A 55 4.42 -2.94 -6.05
N LEU A 56 5.43 -3.23 -5.21
CA LEU A 56 6.78 -2.67 -5.36
C LEU A 56 7.48 -3.17 -6.62
N ASN A 57 7.35 -4.45 -6.97
CA ASN A 57 7.92 -5.01 -8.19
C ASN A 57 7.31 -4.38 -9.44
N GLU A 58 6.01 -4.14 -9.44
CA GLU A 58 5.34 -3.50 -10.57
C GLU A 58 5.77 -2.03 -10.72
N LEU A 59 5.87 -1.30 -9.61
CA LEU A 59 6.42 0.06 -9.60
C LEU A 59 7.85 0.11 -10.13
N ASP A 60 8.68 -0.86 -9.74
CA ASP A 60 10.05 -0.99 -10.22
C ASP A 60 10.11 -1.26 -11.73
N ARG A 61 9.29 -2.21 -12.21
CA ARG A 61 9.20 -2.56 -13.64
C ARG A 61 8.86 -1.33 -14.47
N VAL A 62 7.83 -0.58 -14.07
CA VAL A 62 7.44 0.65 -14.75
C VAL A 62 8.57 1.68 -14.71
N ALA A 63 9.22 1.88 -13.56
CA ALA A 63 10.32 2.84 -13.46
C ALA A 63 11.47 2.51 -14.43
N GLN A 64 11.82 1.23 -14.57
CA GLN A 64 12.83 0.76 -15.53
C GLN A 64 12.41 0.97 -16.98
N GLU A 65 11.13 0.76 -17.31
CA GLU A 65 10.60 1.04 -18.64
C GLU A 65 10.68 2.54 -18.96
N LEU A 66 10.35 3.40 -18.00
CA LEU A 66 10.41 4.86 -18.16
C LEU A 66 11.83 5.40 -18.33
N GLU A 67 12.82 4.76 -17.71
CA GLU A 67 14.24 5.13 -17.89
C GLU A 67 14.67 5.00 -19.36
N ARG A 68 14.06 4.07 -20.10
CA ARG A 68 14.32 3.84 -21.53
C ARG A 68 13.40 4.62 -22.47
N ASP A 69 12.38 5.27 -21.92
CA ASP A 69 11.37 5.99 -22.69
C ASP A 69 11.83 7.43 -22.98
N GLU A 70 12.35 7.65 -24.20
CA GLU A 70 12.90 8.94 -24.65
C GLU A 70 11.90 10.09 -24.51
N ASP A 71 10.63 9.87 -24.84
CA ASP A 71 9.58 10.89 -24.73
C ASP A 71 9.39 11.31 -23.27
N TYR A 72 9.39 10.34 -22.35
CA TYR A 72 9.29 10.60 -20.93
C TYR A 72 10.50 11.38 -20.40
N GLN A 73 11.71 11.10 -20.92
CA GLN A 73 12.93 11.84 -20.55
C GLN A 73 12.85 13.32 -20.91
N LEU A 74 12.13 13.68 -21.98
CA LEU A 74 11.96 15.07 -22.43
C LEU A 74 10.99 15.86 -21.53
N LEU A 75 10.17 15.19 -20.72
CA LEU A 75 9.20 15.82 -19.84
C LEU A 75 9.90 16.47 -18.63
N ARG A 76 9.68 17.78 -18.46
CA ARG A 76 10.34 18.58 -17.41
C ARG A 76 9.46 18.84 -16.19
N ASN A 77 8.14 18.87 -16.35
CA ASN A 77 7.21 19.16 -15.25
C ASN A 77 6.53 17.87 -14.76
N THR A 78 6.39 17.75 -13.43
CA THR A 78 5.62 16.72 -12.74
C THR A 78 4.22 16.51 -13.32
N THR A 79 3.45 17.57 -13.62
CA THR A 79 2.10 17.41 -14.17
C THR A 79 2.09 16.75 -15.55
N GLN A 80 3.06 17.07 -16.41
CA GLN A 80 3.19 16.43 -17.72
C GLN A 80 3.57 14.96 -17.58
N ARG A 81 4.47 14.64 -16.63
CA ARG A 81 4.86 13.26 -16.33
C ARG A 81 3.68 12.46 -15.78
N GLU A 82 2.90 13.02 -14.85
CA GLU A 82 1.70 12.37 -14.32
C GLU A 82 0.67 12.10 -15.43
N LEU A 83 0.41 13.08 -16.30
CA LEU A 83 -0.49 12.90 -17.45
C LEU A 83 0.02 11.85 -18.43
N TYR A 84 1.34 11.82 -18.68
CA TYR A 84 1.97 10.84 -19.57
C TYR A 84 1.86 9.42 -19.02
N LEU A 85 2.09 9.25 -17.72
CA LEU A 85 1.93 7.96 -17.04
C LEU A 85 0.49 7.48 -17.09
N LEU A 86 -0.47 8.39 -16.97
CA LEU A 86 -1.88 8.07 -17.11
C LEU A 86 -2.23 7.66 -18.54
N THR A 87 -1.77 8.38 -19.56
CA THR A 87 -2.20 8.14 -20.95
C THR A 87 -1.49 6.97 -21.62
N LYS A 88 -0.19 6.78 -21.37
CA LYS A 88 0.62 5.75 -22.02
C LYS A 88 0.68 4.45 -21.22
N TYR A 89 0.77 4.54 -19.89
CA TYR A 89 0.95 3.39 -19.00
C TYR A 89 -0.31 3.05 -18.19
N ASN A 90 -1.38 3.83 -18.31
CA ASN A 90 -2.61 3.69 -17.53
C ASN A 90 -2.38 3.73 -16.01
N ILE A 91 -1.40 4.53 -15.57
CA ILE A 91 -1.02 4.65 -14.17
C ILE A 91 -1.75 5.86 -13.56
N PRO A 92 -2.58 5.66 -12.52
CA PRO A 92 -3.33 6.73 -11.89
C PRO A 92 -2.41 7.68 -11.13
N SER A 93 -2.82 8.95 -10.98
CA SER A 93 -2.02 9.99 -10.31
C SER A 93 -1.54 9.62 -8.90
N SER A 94 -2.32 8.83 -8.15
CA SER A 94 -1.92 8.34 -6.82
C SER A 94 -0.64 7.49 -6.85
N THR A 95 -0.45 6.73 -7.93
CA THR A 95 0.68 5.84 -8.15
C THR A 95 1.79 6.53 -8.95
N ALA A 96 1.42 7.41 -9.88
CA ALA A 96 2.34 8.15 -10.74
C ALA A 96 3.39 8.93 -9.94
N LYS A 97 3.01 9.56 -8.83
CA LYS A 97 3.95 10.30 -7.96
C LYS A 97 5.08 9.42 -7.43
N ARG A 98 4.73 8.24 -6.91
CA ARG A 98 5.70 7.24 -6.42
C ARG A 98 6.65 6.80 -7.54
N VAL A 99 6.12 6.55 -8.74
CA VAL A 99 6.94 6.16 -9.91
C VAL A 99 7.91 7.28 -10.30
N ILE A 100 7.43 8.53 -10.36
CA ILE A 100 8.27 9.70 -10.68
C ILE A 100 9.40 9.85 -9.65
N GLU A 101 9.10 9.71 -8.37
CA GLU A 101 10.09 9.76 -7.28
C GLU A 101 11.13 8.64 -7.42
N LEU A 102 10.70 7.40 -7.70
CA LEU A 102 11.60 6.26 -7.92
C LEU A 102 12.58 6.51 -9.07
N VAL A 103 12.09 6.98 -10.23
CA VAL A 103 12.95 7.32 -11.38
C VAL A 103 13.94 8.43 -11.02
N ASN A 104 13.49 9.47 -10.33
CA ASN A 104 14.37 10.56 -9.91
C ASN A 104 15.46 10.08 -8.93
N MET A 105 15.11 9.24 -7.94
CA MET A 105 16.07 8.66 -6.99
C MET A 105 17.11 7.79 -7.71
N ARG A 106 16.68 6.97 -8.68
CA ARG A 106 17.59 6.13 -9.47
C ARG A 106 18.61 6.94 -10.26
N ARG A 107 18.18 8.02 -10.90
CA ARG A 107 19.08 8.94 -11.60
C ARG A 107 20.11 9.57 -10.66
N ILE A 108 19.73 9.92 -9.43
CA ILE A 108 20.64 10.47 -8.42
C ILE A 108 21.68 9.41 -7.98
N LEU A 109 21.27 8.14 -7.84
CA LEU A 109 22.15 7.07 -7.40
C LEU A 109 23.10 6.55 -8.50
N GLN A 110 22.78 6.80 -9.77
CA GLN A 110 23.58 6.37 -10.93
C GLN A 110 24.51 7.47 -11.48
N GLY A 111 24.34 8.73 -11.07
CA GLY A 111 25.16 9.88 -11.47
C GLY A 111 26.25 10.20 -10.46
#